data_AF-A0A9C9N3L2-F1
#
_entry.id   AF-A0A9C9N3L2-F1
#
_cell.length_a   1.000
_cell.length_b   1.000
_cell.length_c   1.000
_cell.angle_alpha   90.00
_cell.angle_beta   90.00
_cell.angle_gamma   90.00
#
_symmetry.space_group_name_H-M   'P 1'
#
loop_
_entity.id
_entity.type
_entity.pdbx_description
1 polymer ?
#
loop_
_entity_poly.entity_id
_entity_poly.type
_entity_poly.pdbx_seq_one_letter_code
_entity_poly.pdbx_strand_id
1 'polypeptide(L)' 'MPIDQPRVRQHLAAFDFASLFVEELGWDHHRGVLPVQVSGEMYTLDAIAQKRGMAAYVCQCVSIPP' A
#
# COMPACT_ATOMS: atom_id res chain seq x y z
N MET A 1 -9.93 13.33 -13.70
CA MET A 1 -9.31 14.41 -12.93
C MET A 1 -7.81 14.31 -13.12
N PRO A 2 -7.08 15.39 -13.42
CA PRO A 2 -5.61 15.32 -13.44
C PRO A 2 -5.09 14.97 -12.03
N ILE A 3 -3.99 14.22 -11.97
CA ILE A 3 -3.31 13.88 -10.73
C ILE A 3 -2.63 15.14 -10.18
N ASP A 4 -2.80 15.43 -8.88
CA ASP A 4 -2.08 16.49 -8.17
C ASP A 4 -0.65 16.01 -7.85
N GLN A 5 0.28 16.33 -8.74
CA GLN A 5 1.67 15.87 -8.60
C GLN A 5 2.37 16.36 -7.31
N PRO A 6 2.21 17.62 -6.88
CA PRO A 6 2.71 18.07 -5.58
C PRO A 6 2.25 17.19 -4.41
N ARG A 7 0.93 16.93 -4.30
CA ARG A 7 0.38 16.09 -3.21
C ARG A 7 0.89 14.66 -3.29
N VAL A 8 0.92 14.07 -4.48
CA VAL A 8 1.50 12.73 -4.70
C VAL A 8 2.94 12.65 -4.19
N ARG A 9 3.78 13.64 -4.52
CA ARG A 9 5.18 13.68 -4.05
C ARG A 9 5.26 13.80 -2.53
N GLN A 10 4.37 14.57 -1.90
CA GLN A 10 4.30 14.69 -0.45
C GLN A 10 3.96 13.35 0.21
N HIS A 11 2.92 12.66 -0.25
CA HIS A 11 2.54 11.36 0.32
C HIS A 11 3.63 10.31 0.12
N LEU A 12 4.29 10.29 -1.04
CA LEU A 12 5.43 9.41 -1.30
C LEU A 12 6.59 9.67 -0.33
N ALA A 13 6.96 10.94 -0.12
CA ALA A 13 8.03 11.30 0.81
C ALA A 13 7.71 10.94 2.27
N ALA A 14 6.43 10.98 2.65
CA ALA A 14 5.96 10.60 3.99
C ALA A 14 5.70 9.11 4.16
N PHE A 15 5.85 8.28 3.11
CA PHE A 15 5.40 6.88 3.07
C PHE A 15 3.90 6.71 3.41
N ASP A 16 3.09 7.75 3.17
CA ASP A 16 1.65 7.74 3.41
C ASP A 16 0.90 7.16 2.21
N PHE A 17 1.06 5.85 2.02
CA PHE A 17 0.52 5.15 0.87
C PHE A 17 -1.00 5.04 0.91
N ALA A 18 -1.62 4.99 2.08
CA ALA A 18 -3.08 4.93 2.18
C ALA A 18 -3.72 6.18 1.53
N SER A 19 -3.27 7.38 1.91
CA SER A 19 -3.77 8.63 1.32
C SER A 19 -3.38 8.76 -0.15
N LEU A 20 -2.15 8.37 -0.52
CA LEU A 20 -1.72 8.36 -1.93
C LEU A 20 -2.69 7.57 -2.81
N PHE A 21 -2.97 6.31 -2.44
CA PHE A 21 -3.80 5.45 -3.27
C PHE A 21 -5.27 5.89 -3.26
N VAL A 22 -5.82 6.22 -2.10
CA VAL A 22 -7.24 6.54 -1.96
C VAL A 22 -7.56 7.96 -2.44
N GLU A 23 -6.89 8.97 -1.89
CA GLU A 23 -7.21 10.38 -2.14
C GLU A 23 -6.72 10.85 -3.52
N GLU A 24 -5.50 10.47 -3.91
CA GLU A 24 -4.88 11.00 -5.14
C GLU A 24 -5.11 10.11 -6.36
N LEU A 25 -5.05 8.79 -6.19
CA LEU A 25 -5.17 7.83 -7.30
C LEU A 25 -6.60 7.26 -7.48
N GLY A 26 -7.52 7.62 -6.58
CA GLY A 26 -8.92 7.17 -6.63
C GLY A 26 -9.04 5.66 -6.55
N TRP A 27 -8.32 5.04 -5.61
CA TRP A 27 -8.56 3.67 -5.18
C TRP A 27 -9.58 3.67 -4.05
N ASP A 28 -10.16 2.50 -3.79
CA ASP A 28 -11.09 2.31 -2.70
C ASP A 28 -10.33 1.96 -1.42
N HIS A 29 -10.90 2.38 -0.27
CA HIS A 29 -10.41 1.92 1.03
C HIS A 29 -10.49 0.41 1.13
N HIS A 30 -9.43 -0.21 1.63
CA HIS A 30 -9.40 -1.63 1.89
C HIS A 30 -8.73 -1.89 3.24
N ARG A 31 -9.31 -2.78 4.04
CA ARG A 31 -8.77 -3.20 5.33
C ARG A 31 -8.77 -4.72 5.37
N GLY A 32 -7.70 -5.28 5.89
CA GLY A 32 -7.51 -6.71 5.95
C GLY A 32 -6.04 -7.04 6.13
N VAL A 33 -5.79 -8.27 6.52
CA VAL A 33 -4.44 -8.83 6.63
C VAL A 33 -4.31 -9.99 5.67
N LEU A 34 -3.18 -10.08 5.00
CA LEU A 34 -2.83 -11.18 4.12
C LEU A 34 -1.53 -11.82 4.61
N PRO A 35 -1.60 -13.00 5.25
CA PRO A 35 -0.40 -13.76 5.60
C PRO A 35 0.19 -14.39 4.32
N VAL A 36 1.49 -14.23 4.12
CA VAL A 36 2.25 -14.81 3.00
C VAL A 36 3.51 -15.50 3.49
N GLN A 37 3.91 -16.58 2.83
CA GLN A 37 5.21 -17.22 3.07
C GLN A 37 6.22 -16.81 2.00
N VAL A 38 7.39 -16.34 2.44
CA VAL A 38 8.53 -16.02 1.57
C VAL A 38 9.77 -16.67 2.19
N SER A 39 10.45 -17.54 1.43
CA SER A 39 11.67 -18.24 1.89
C SER A 39 11.51 -19.00 3.23
N GLY A 40 10.29 -19.50 3.51
CA GLY A 40 9.98 -20.23 4.74
C GLY A 40 9.64 -19.34 5.94
N GLU A 41 9.71 -18.02 5.80
CA GLU A 41 9.28 -17.05 6.81
C GLU A 41 7.87 -16.53 6.51
N MET A 42 7.07 -16.37 7.56
CA MET A 42 5.72 -15.81 7.48
C MET A 42 5.78 -14.29 7.59
N TYR A 43 5.22 -13.59 6.60
CA TYR A 43 5.01 -12.15 6.62
C TYR A 43 3.52 -11.84 6.69
N THR A 44 3.15 -10.82 7.45
CA THR A 44 1.78 -10.31 7.47
C THR A 44 1.76 -9.00 6.69
N LEU A 45 0.90 -8.96 5.67
CA LEU A 45 0.71 -7.79 4.84
C LEU A 45 -0.60 -7.08 5.24
N ASP A 46 -0.53 -5.78 5.50
CA ASP A 46 -1.70 -4.96 5.80
C ASP A 46 -2.24 -4.33 4.52
N ALA A 47 -3.51 -4.56 4.22
CA ALA A 47 -4.17 -3.92 3.10
C ALA A 47 -4.30 -2.42 3.34
N ILE A 48 -3.94 -1.62 2.32
CA ILE A 48 -4.04 -0.16 2.38
C ILE A 48 -5.06 0.41 1.38
N ALA A 49 -5.26 -0.25 0.23
CA ALA A 49 -6.22 0.15 -0.79
C ALA A 49 -6.54 -0.99 -1.75
N GLN A 50 -7.66 -0.91 -2.47
CA GLN A 50 -7.98 -1.81 -3.57
C GLN A 50 -8.58 -1.07 -4.77
N LYS A 51 -8.46 -1.67 -5.96
CA LYS A 51 -9.07 -1.17 -7.19
C LYS A 51 -9.47 -2.34 -8.07
N ARG A 52 -10.77 -2.60 -8.14
CA ARG A 52 -11.38 -3.54 -9.10
C ARG A 52 -10.71 -4.93 -9.08
N GLY A 53 -10.46 -5.47 -7.89
CA GLY A 53 -9.87 -6.81 -7.71
C GLY A 53 -8.35 -6.83 -7.60
N MET A 54 -7.67 -5.68 -7.74
CA MET A 54 -6.27 -5.51 -7.34
C MET A 54 -6.21 -4.88 -5.96
N ALA A 55 -5.30 -5.34 -5.09
CA ALA A 55 -5.09 -4.75 -3.76
C ALA A 55 -3.62 -4.35 -3.56
N ALA A 56 -3.43 -3.21 -2.91
CA ALA A 56 -2.14 -2.73 -2.45
C ALA A 56 -1.99 -3.05 -0.97
N TYR A 57 -0.81 -3.55 -0.60
CA TYR A 57 -0.49 -3.92 0.77
C TYR A 57 0.83 -3.31 1.22
N VAL A 58 0.99 -3.14 2.52
CA VAL A 58 2.25 -2.80 3.20
C VAL A 58 2.71 -3.98 4.03
N CYS A 59 4.01 -4.27 3.97
CA CYS A 59 4.67 -5.17 4.90
C CYS A 59 5.50 -4.35 5.89
N GLN A 60 5.19 -4.43 7.19
CA GLN A 60 5.98 -3.76 8.24
C GLN A 60 7.15 -4.64 8.73
N CYS A 61 7.90 -5.24 7.80
CA CYS A 61 9.07 -6.06 8.15
C CYS A 61 10.32 -5.19 8.38
N VAL A 62 11.17 -5.63 9.31
CA VAL A 62 12.44 -4.95 9.66
C VAL A 62 13.47 -5.04 8.51
N SER A 63 13.36 -6.07 7.67
CA SER A 63 14.21 -6.28 6.50
C SER A 63 13.42 -6.87 5.35
N ILE A 64 13.68 -6.40 4.14
CA ILE A 64 13.13 -7.00 2.92
C ILE A 64 13.93 -8.29 2.66
N PRO A 65 13.28 -9.44 2.47
CA PRO A 65 13.97 -10.67 2.15
C PRO A 65 14.76 -10.52 0.82
N PRO A 66 15.91 -11.23 0.68
CA PRO A 66 16.81 -11.11 -0.46
C PRO A 66 16.19 -11.55 -1.79
#